data_AF-A0A662FQA8-F1
#
_entry.id   AF-A0A662FQA8-F1
#
_cell.length_a   1.000
_cell.length_b   1.000
_cell.length_c   1.000
_cell.angle_alpha   90.00
_cell.angle_beta   90.00
_cell.angle_gamma   90.00
#
_symmetry.space_group_name_H-M   'P 1'
#
loop_
_entity.id
_entity.type
_entity.pdbx_description
1 polymer ?
#
loop_
_entity_poly.entity_id
_entity_poly.type
_entity_poly.pdbx_seq_one_letter_code
_entity_poly.pdbx_strand_id
1 'polypeptide(L)'
;MATLLIKGVSEDLLKELKRLKVELDCRTWAELLEKLVRMRRVEVVIVDEDYRRRASEGVEEFIKLRREVSRRWRGPSVLEEFRRFRRHVD
;
A
#
# COMPACT_ATOMS: atom_id res chain seq x y z
N MET A 1 24.12 24.99 7.50
CA MET A 1 22.87 24.68 6.77
C MET A 1 23.23 24.36 5.33
N ALA A 2 23.03 23.13 4.88
CA ALA A 2 23.30 22.75 3.49
C ALA A 2 22.09 23.14 2.62
N THR A 3 22.26 24.13 1.76
CA THR A 3 21.22 24.56 0.83
C THR A 3 21.31 23.71 -0.43
N LEU A 4 20.29 22.89 -0.71
CA LEU A 4 20.19 22.18 -1.97
C LEU A 4 19.84 23.17 -3.08
N LEU A 5 20.77 23.35 -4.02
CA LEU A 5 20.57 24.11 -5.23
C LEU A 5 20.04 23.17 -6.32
N ILE A 6 18.79 23.37 -6.71
CA ILE A 6 18.22 22.69 -7.89
C ILE A 6 18.70 23.46 -9.12
N LYS A 7 19.57 22.83 -9.93
CA LYS A 7 20.11 23.39 -11.17
C LYS A 7 19.85 22.42 -12.34
N GLY A 8 19.74 22.95 -13.55
CA GLY A 8 19.61 22.13 -14.77
C GLY A 8 18.25 21.46 -14.95
N VAL A 9 17.19 22.03 -14.37
CA VAL A 9 15.81 21.51 -14.44
C VAL A 9 14.98 22.45 -15.32
N SER A 10 14.11 21.89 -16.16
CA SER A 10 13.20 22.70 -16.98
C SER A 10 12.24 23.52 -16.10
N GLU A 11 11.76 24.64 -16.64
CA GLU A 11 10.88 25.55 -15.90
C GLU A 11 9.55 24.88 -15.51
N ASP A 12 9.00 24.05 -16.41
CA ASP A 12 7.80 23.26 -16.16
C ASP A 12 8.00 22.27 -15.00
N LEU A 13 9.11 21.54 -15.00
CA LEU A 13 9.42 20.60 -13.94
C LEU A 13 9.68 21.33 -12.61
N LEU A 14 10.31 22.50 -12.64
CA LEU A 14 10.48 23.32 -11.44
C LEU A 14 9.12 23.81 -10.89
N LYS A 15 8.17 24.14 -11.76
CA LYS A 15 6.80 24.55 -11.39
C LYS A 15 6.05 23.40 -10.73
N GLU A 16 6.13 22.20 -11.27
CA GLU A 16 5.54 20.99 -10.67
C GLU A 16 6.17 20.66 -9.32
N LEU A 17 7.50 20.70 -9.21
CA LEU A 17 8.20 20.45 -7.96
C LEU A 17 7.82 21.47 -6.87
N LYS A 18 7.62 22.75 -7.23
CA LYS A 18 7.11 23.77 -6.29
C LYS A 18 5.69 23.45 -5.83
N ARG A 19 4.81 23.02 -6.74
CA ARG A 19 3.43 22.63 -6.40
C ARG A 19 3.43 21.45 -5.42
N LEU A 20 4.18 20.40 -5.73
CA LEU A 20 4.32 19.20 -4.90
C LEU A 20 4.92 19.51 -3.52
N LYS A 21 5.87 20.45 -3.44
CA LYS A 21 6.45 20.88 -2.16
C LYS A 21 5.37 21.39 -1.19
N VAL A 22 4.39 22.13 -1.71
CA VAL A 22 3.27 22.67 -0.93
C VAL A 22 2.25 21.58 -0.61
N GLU A 23 1.82 20.81 -1.62
CA GLU A 23 0.83 19.73 -1.45
C GLU A 23 1.27 18.67 -0.42
N LEU A 24 2.57 18.38 -0.37
CA LEU A 24 3.15 17.39 0.54
C LEU A 24 3.69 17.98 1.84
N ASP A 25 3.42 19.26 2.13
CA ASP A 25 3.85 19.97 3.34
C ASP A 25 5.36 19.81 3.64
N CYS A 26 6.19 20.08 2.63
CA CYS A 26 7.65 19.98 2.75
C CYS A 26 8.26 21.37 2.98
N ARG A 27 9.05 21.53 4.04
CA ARG A 27 9.76 22.78 4.36
C ARG A 27 10.99 22.96 3.46
N THR A 28 11.67 21.86 3.18
CA THR A 28 12.92 21.84 2.40
C THR A 28 12.80 21.03 1.11
N TRP A 29 13.68 21.30 0.16
CA TRP A 29 13.80 20.48 -1.06
C TRP A 29 14.29 19.06 -0.76
N ALA A 30 15.11 18.91 0.30
CA ALA A 30 15.56 17.60 0.78
C ALA A 30 14.37 16.72 1.20
N GLU A 31 13.44 17.28 1.98
CA GLU A 31 12.22 16.58 2.41
C GLU A 31 11.36 16.14 1.23
N LEU A 32 11.17 17.01 0.24
CA LEU A 32 10.42 16.65 -0.97
C LEU A 32 11.09 15.49 -1.71
N LEU A 33 12.41 15.57 -1.94
CA LEU A 33 13.15 14.52 -2.64
C LEU A 33 13.15 13.20 -1.86
N GLU A 34 13.27 13.25 -0.54
CA GLU A 34 13.15 12.06 0.32
C GLU A 34 11.77 11.43 0.17
N LYS A 35 10.69 12.22 0.24
CA LYS A 35 9.32 11.72 0.07
C LYS A 35 9.12 11.12 -1.32
N LEU A 36 9.58 11.77 -2.38
CA LEU A 36 9.47 11.25 -3.75
C LEU A 36 10.25 9.93 -3.94
N VAL A 37 11.45 9.82 -3.39
CA VAL A 37 12.25 8.58 -3.44
C VAL A 37 11.58 7.47 -2.61
N ARG A 38 11.00 7.78 -1.46
CA ARG A 38 10.24 6.82 -0.64
C ARG A 38 8.95 6.38 -1.32
N MET A 39 8.23 7.30 -1.96
CA MET A 39 7.05 7.04 -2.80
C MET A 39 7.38 6.26 -4.07
N ARG A 40 8.64 6.20 -4.49
CA ARG A 40 9.09 5.33 -5.59
C ARG A 40 9.49 3.93 -5.11
N ARG A 41 9.84 3.78 -3.82
CA ARG A 41 10.19 2.50 -3.19
C ARG A 41 8.97 1.71 -2.72
N VAL A 42 7.92 2.42 -2.33
CA VAL A 42 6.56 1.89 -2.36
C VAL A 42 6.16 1.99 -3.83
N GLU A 43 5.91 0.90 -4.54
CA GLU A 43 5.41 0.99 -5.92
C GLU A 43 4.28 2.03 -5.97
N VAL A 44 4.37 2.99 -6.90
CA VAL A 44 3.24 3.86 -7.20
C VAL A 44 2.15 2.95 -7.76
N VAL A 45 1.29 2.43 -6.88
CA VAL A 45 0.10 1.70 -7.27
C VAL A 45 -0.86 2.76 -7.78
N ILE A 46 -0.94 2.89 -9.10
CA ILE A 46 -1.98 3.70 -9.74
C ILE A 46 -3.30 2.96 -9.46
N VAL A 47 -4.04 3.45 -8.47
CA VAL A 47 -5.39 3.00 -8.15
C VAL A 47 -6.34 3.72 -9.10
N ASP A 48 -6.45 3.21 -10.32
CA ASP A 48 -7.49 3.62 -11.25
C ASP A 48 -8.83 2.96 -10.91
N GLU A 49 -9.89 3.38 -11.59
CA GLU A 49 -11.24 2.88 -11.37
C GLU A 49 -11.37 1.37 -11.69
N ASP A 50 -10.60 0.90 -12.68
CA ASP A 50 -10.56 -0.51 -13.06
C ASP A 50 -9.90 -1.39 -11.99
N TYR A 51 -8.84 -0.90 -11.35
CA TYR A 51 -8.19 -1.54 -10.22
C TYR A 51 -9.13 -1.59 -9.02
N ARG A 52 -9.84 -0.50 -8.71
CA ARG A 52 -10.84 -0.48 -7.63
C ARG A 52 -11.95 -1.50 -7.87
N ARG A 53 -12.48 -1.56 -9.09
CA ARG A 53 -13.51 -2.54 -9.47
C ARG A 53 -13.02 -3.97 -9.26
N ARG A 54 -11.86 -4.32 -9.82
CA ARG A 54 -11.27 -5.67 -9.69
C ARG A 54 -10.96 -6.04 -8.23
N ALA A 55 -10.45 -5.10 -7.45
CA ALA A 55 -10.19 -5.32 -6.03
C ALA A 55 -11.49 -5.58 -5.26
N SER A 56 -12.54 -4.82 -5.54
CA SER A 56 -13.87 -5.01 -4.92
C SER A 56 -14.46 -6.36 -5.29
N GLU A 57 -14.40 -6.76 -6.56
CA GLU A 57 -14.87 -8.07 -7.04
C GLU A 57 -14.11 -9.21 -6.35
N GLY A 58 -12.78 -9.13 -6.28
CA GLY A 58 -11.95 -10.14 -5.63
C GLY A 58 -12.22 -10.28 -4.13
N VAL A 59 -12.47 -9.16 -3.44
CA VAL A 59 -12.88 -9.18 -2.02
C VAL A 59 -14.24 -9.86 -1.86
N GLU A 60 -15.20 -9.58 -2.75
CA GLU A 60 -16.52 -10.20 -2.69
C GLU A 60 -16.46 -11.71 -2.94
N GLU A 61 -15.69 -12.15 -3.93
CA GLU A 61 -15.45 -13.57 -4.21
C GLU A 61 -14.76 -14.27 -3.05
N PHE A 62 -13.76 -13.63 -2.43
CA PHE A 62 -13.10 -14.17 -1.25
C PHE A 62 -14.06 -14.35 -0.07
N ILE A 63 -14.97 -13.39 0.15
CA ILE A 63 -16.01 -13.49 1.18
C ILE A 63 -16.96 -14.65 0.87
N LYS A 64 -17.36 -14.84 -0.40
CA LYS A 64 -18.19 -15.97 -0.84
C LYS A 64 -17.48 -17.30 -0.58
N LEU A 65 -16.21 -17.40 -0.98
CA LEU A 65 -15.38 -18.59 -0.75
C LEU A 65 -15.28 -18.91 0.74
N ARG A 66 -14.97 -17.91 1.57
CA ARG A 66 -14.93 -18.05 3.04
C ARG A 66 -16.24 -18.62 3.57
N ARG A 67 -17.40 -18.10 3.14
CA ARG A 67 -18.72 -18.60 3.57
C ARG A 67 -18.93 -20.06 3.17
N GLU A 68 -18.62 -20.43 1.93
CA GLU A 68 -18.76 -21.80 1.46
C GLU A 68 -17.83 -22.76 2.19
N VAL A 69 -16.58 -22.36 2.43
CA VAL A 69 -15.62 -23.13 3.23
C VAL A 69 -16.14 -23.31 4.65
N SER A 70 -16.55 -22.23 5.33
CA SER A 70 -17.13 -22.33 6.68
C SER A 70 -18.38 -23.21 6.74
N ARG A 71 -19.23 -23.17 5.70
CA ARG A 71 -20.45 -23.99 5.64
C ARG A 71 -20.14 -25.48 5.43
N ARG A 72 -19.17 -25.80 4.56
CA ARG A 72 -18.83 -27.18 4.20
C ARG A 72 -17.83 -27.82 5.15
N TRP A 73 -17.05 -27.02 5.88
CA TRP A 73 -16.05 -27.51 6.81
C TRP A 73 -16.74 -28.23 7.99
N ARG A 74 -16.45 -29.51 8.13
CA ARG A 74 -16.88 -30.36 9.25
C ARG A 74 -15.73 -30.73 10.20
N GLY A 75 -14.53 -30.19 9.94
CA GLY A 75 -13.34 -30.47 10.72
C GLY A 75 -13.23 -29.57 11.96
N PRO A 76 -12.17 -29.75 12.76
CA PRO A 76 -11.91 -28.90 13.92
C PRO A 76 -11.69 -27.45 13.49
N SER A 77 -11.89 -26.52 14.42
CA SER A 77 -11.54 -25.12 14.19
C SER A 77 -10.05 -24.98 13.86
N VAL A 78 -9.69 -23.89 13.17
CA VAL A 78 -8.28 -23.56 12.87
C VAL A 78 -7.44 -23.52 14.16
N LEU A 79 -8.03 -23.07 15.27
CA LEU A 79 -7.36 -23.04 16.58
C LEU A 79 -7.12 -24.44 17.15
N GLU A 80 -8.06 -25.36 16.99
CA GLU A 80 -7.91 -26.75 17.45
C GLU A 80 -6.84 -27.48 16.63
N GLU A 81 -6.86 -27.35 15.31
CA GLU A 81 -5.80 -27.91 14.45
C GLU A 81 -4.42 -27.31 14.79
N PHE A 82 -4.36 -26.01 15.03
CA PHE A 82 -3.11 -25.34 15.40
C PHE A 82 -2.57 -25.79 16.77
N ARG A 83 -3.45 -25.96 17.77
CA ARG A 83 -3.11 -26.53 19.09
C ARG A 83 -2.62 -27.97 18.96
N ARG A 84 -3.33 -28.78 18.16
CA ARG A 84 -2.99 -30.19 17.88
C ARG A 84 -1.61 -30.32 17.22
N PHE A 85 -1.32 -29.47 16.22
CA PHE A 85 -0.03 -29.44 15.55
C PHE A 85 1.12 -29.06 16.51
N ARG A 86 0.87 -28.13 17.43
CA ARG A 86 1.85 -27.73 18.46
C ARG A 86 1.94 -28.68 19.65
N ARG A 87 1.19 -29.79 19.67
CA ARG A 87 1.07 -30.72 20.80
C ARG A 87 0.66 -30.05 22.13
N HIS A 88 0.00 -28.90 22.05
CA HIS A 88 -0.74 -28.35 23.18
C HIS A 88 -2.08 -29.09 23.22
N VAL A 89 -2.07 -30.29 23.78
CA VAL A 89 -3.26 -31.08 24.07
C VAL A 89 -3.57 -30.84 25.54
N ASP A 90 -4.75 -30.30 25.83
CA ASP A 90 -5.41 -30.54 27.12
C ASP A 90 -6.09 -31.91 27.05
#